data_AF-A0A7Y3TZS9-F1
#
_entry.id   AF-A0A7Y3TZS9-F1
#
_cell.length_a   1.000
_cell.length_b   1.000
_cell.length_c   1.000
_cell.angle_alpha   90.00
_cell.angle_beta   90.00
_cell.angle_gamma   90.00
#
_symmetry.space_group_name_H-M   'P 1'
#
loop_
_entity.id
_entity.type
_entity.pdbx_description
1 polymer ?
#
loop_
_entity_poly.entity_id
_entity_poly.type
_entity_poly.pdbx_seq_one_letter_code
_entity_poly.pdbx_strand_id
1 'polypeptide(L)'
;MEQKVFAEKYLRQGIEFARQGMLHQALALFEKILTVYPEDSQALFNTAVVLDQLGQREDALTLLHRSIDADPAFANPHYYLGSLYLQAQRYSEAYYAFRDAIARDVEFAPAYEGIRIASSAMGQFAMTDEADIVFYTGGHQFHGRTIDEKGLGGSESALIYIARSLAASGNRVRVFCNCDQPGEYDGVRYDDLVDFHIYRNQYTLPVIISSRSLRPFKLSMQSQVRILWIHDAVNVPFLKGEAPARMQMDRIFAISRWQRDEWSRYFGMPIERFFITRNGVDLTMFKPGEKRIRHRLIYLSRPDRGLGVLLELFPHIRQRVPDAELHIYSYQLPGDKLDDLMFQKTQQAGVYLHGSLPKSGLAAEMALARLMVYPSTWPETSCIAAIEAQASGTPVVASTPAALSETVHDGVSGCLIPGDPRTAEFGRRFIETVVALMNDDGVWQKLSLGARNRSELLYDWNSIAKDWTAELERLIDMKKRGL
;
A
#
# COMPACT_ATOMS: atom_id res chain seq x y z
N MET A 1 2.89 -28.65 30.81
CA MET A 1 3.00 -27.53 31.77
C MET A 1 4.31 -27.61 32.56
N GLU A 2 4.63 -28.75 33.19
CA GLU A 2 5.87 -28.93 33.97
C GLU A 2 7.17 -28.71 33.17
N GLN A 3 7.25 -29.21 31.93
CA GLN A 3 8.48 -29.05 31.13
C GLN A 3 8.71 -27.60 30.64
N LYS A 4 7.65 -26.79 30.48
CA LYS A 4 7.76 -25.36 30.18
C LYS A 4 8.24 -24.57 31.40
N VAL A 5 7.69 -24.89 32.58
CA VAL A 5 8.14 -24.33 33.87
C VAL A 5 9.59 -24.73 34.16
N PHE A 6 9.99 -25.94 33.77
CA PHE A 6 11.37 -26.41 33.80
C PHE A 6 12.27 -25.51 32.95
N ALA A 7 11.99 -25.34 31.65
CA ALA A 7 12.82 -24.53 30.75
C ALA A 7 12.95 -23.08 31.24
N GLU A 8 11.84 -22.44 31.61
CA GLU A 8 11.84 -21.06 32.12
C GLU A 8 12.67 -20.89 33.40
N LYS A 9 12.64 -21.87 34.31
CA LYS A 9 13.44 -21.86 35.55
C LYS A 9 14.93 -21.95 35.23
N TYR A 10 15.33 -22.95 34.43
CA TYR A 10 16.72 -23.15 34.06
C TYR A 10 17.27 -21.98 33.25
N LEU A 11 16.46 -21.40 32.37
CA LEU A 11 16.84 -20.26 31.56
C LEU A 11 17.14 -19.03 32.43
N ARG A 12 16.24 -18.70 33.38
CA ARG A 12 16.46 -17.59 34.32
C ARG A 12 17.71 -17.79 35.17
N GLN A 13 17.94 -19.01 35.67
CA GLN A 13 19.13 -19.32 36.48
C GLN A 13 20.42 -19.26 35.64
N GLY A 14 20.39 -19.79 34.42
CA GLY A 14 21.53 -19.75 33.51
C GLY A 14 21.94 -18.33 33.13
N ILE A 15 20.96 -17.45 32.86
CA ILE A 15 21.20 -16.02 32.60
C ILE A 15 21.87 -15.35 33.81
N GLU A 16 21.42 -15.66 35.02
CA GLU A 16 22.00 -15.10 36.24
C GLU A 16 23.44 -15.57 36.46
N PHE A 17 23.72 -16.86 36.27
CA PHE A 17 25.09 -17.38 36.32
C PHE A 17 26.00 -16.75 35.26
N ALA A 18 25.50 -16.57 34.04
CA ALA A 18 26.26 -15.88 32.99
C ALA A 18 26.60 -14.43 33.39
N ARG A 19 25.65 -13.69 33.97
CA ARG A 19 25.87 -12.32 34.49
C ARG A 19 26.90 -12.26 35.62
N GLN A 20 27.00 -13.31 36.43
CA GLN A 20 27.99 -13.44 37.51
C GLN A 20 29.36 -13.94 37.02
N GLY A 21 29.54 -14.20 35.71
CA GLY A 21 30.77 -14.76 35.14
C GLY A 21 30.94 -16.26 35.39
N MET A 22 29.91 -16.94 35.91
CA MET A 22 29.90 -18.39 36.13
C MET A 22 29.55 -19.15 34.84
N LEU A 23 30.38 -18.97 33.80
CA LEU A 23 30.09 -19.34 32.42
C LEU A 23 29.82 -20.84 32.23
N HIS A 24 30.66 -21.72 32.78
CA HIS A 24 30.46 -23.17 32.67
C HIS A 24 29.18 -23.65 33.39
N GLN A 25 28.81 -23.02 34.50
CA GLN A 25 27.57 -23.35 35.20
C GLN A 25 26.35 -22.88 34.41
N ALA A 26 26.44 -21.72 33.74
CA ALA A 26 25.41 -21.25 32.83
C ALA A 26 25.21 -22.21 31.65
N LEU A 27 26.29 -22.64 30.99
CA LEU A 27 26.25 -23.63 29.90
C LEU A 27 25.55 -24.92 30.32
N ALA A 28 25.92 -25.48 31.47
CA ALA A 28 25.29 -26.71 31.98
C ALA A 28 23.77 -26.56 32.23
N LEU A 29 23.29 -25.35 32.55
CA LEU A 29 21.86 -25.08 32.69
C LEU A 29 21.17 -24.93 31.33
N PHE A 30 21.81 -24.29 30.34
CA PHE A 30 21.27 -24.19 28.98
C PHE A 30 21.27 -25.54 28.25
N GLU A 31 22.32 -26.36 28.41
CA GLU A 31 22.39 -27.73 27.86
C GLU A 31 21.24 -28.62 28.35
N LYS A 32 20.83 -28.46 29.62
CA LYS A 32 19.65 -29.16 30.15
C LYS A 32 18.36 -28.75 29.44
N ILE A 33 18.23 -27.49 29.04
CA ILE A 33 17.10 -27.02 28.24
C ILE A 33 17.20 -27.63 26.85
N LEU A 34 18.36 -27.51 26.19
CA LEU A 34 18.58 -27.99 24.82
C LEU A 34 18.48 -29.51 24.68
N THR A 35 18.72 -30.28 25.74
CA THR A 35 18.49 -31.73 25.75
C THR A 35 17.01 -32.08 25.60
N VAL A 36 16.11 -31.24 26.14
CA VAL A 36 14.65 -31.44 26.09
C VAL A 36 14.04 -30.70 24.90
N TYR A 37 14.57 -29.51 24.60
CA TYR A 37 14.13 -28.60 23.56
C TYR A 37 15.32 -28.15 22.69
N PRO A 38 15.76 -28.98 21.73
CA PRO A 38 16.96 -28.71 20.93
C PRO A 38 16.93 -27.40 20.14
N GLU A 39 15.72 -26.93 19.81
CA GLU A 39 15.45 -25.71 19.07
C GLU A 39 14.78 -24.63 19.96
N ASP A 40 15.09 -24.61 21.26
CA ASP A 40 14.71 -23.49 22.12
C ASP A 40 15.57 -22.25 21.77
N SER A 41 14.96 -21.29 21.07
CA SER A 41 15.66 -20.12 20.54
C SER A 41 16.39 -19.31 21.62
N GLN A 42 15.80 -19.18 22.82
CA GLN A 42 16.38 -18.42 23.92
C GLN A 42 17.57 -19.16 24.53
N ALA A 43 17.48 -20.49 24.74
CA ALA A 43 18.59 -21.28 25.24
C ALA A 43 19.75 -21.34 24.23
N LEU A 44 19.46 -21.49 22.93
CA LEU A 44 20.46 -21.43 21.86
C LEU A 44 21.20 -20.09 21.86
N PHE A 45 20.45 -18.97 21.92
CA PHE A 45 21.02 -17.62 21.99
C PHE A 45 21.91 -17.43 23.22
N ASN A 46 21.41 -17.77 24.42
CA ASN A 46 22.18 -17.56 25.64
C ASN A 46 23.41 -18.48 25.72
N THR A 47 23.33 -19.70 25.16
CA THR A 47 24.50 -20.58 24.98
C THR A 47 25.53 -19.91 24.07
N ALA A 48 25.11 -19.37 22.93
CA ALA A 48 26.00 -18.65 22.01
C ALA A 48 26.72 -17.48 22.68
N VAL A 49 26.01 -16.66 23.46
CA VAL A 49 26.59 -15.54 24.20
C VAL A 49 27.67 -16.01 25.18
N VAL A 50 27.42 -17.12 25.90
CA VAL A 50 28.40 -17.68 26.83
C VAL A 50 29.60 -18.30 26.11
N LEU A 51 29.40 -18.97 24.96
CA LEU A 51 30.48 -19.51 24.15
C LEU A 51 31.40 -18.40 23.60
N ASP A 52 30.84 -17.28 23.14
CA ASP A 52 31.65 -16.12 22.71
C ASP A 52 32.48 -15.55 23.86
N GLN A 53 31.91 -15.44 25.06
CA GLN A 53 32.63 -15.01 26.27
C GLN A 53 33.78 -15.98 26.67
N LEU A 54 33.66 -17.26 26.30
CA LEU A 54 34.71 -18.28 26.46
C LEU A 54 35.71 -18.32 25.31
N GLY A 55 35.58 -17.43 24.32
CA GLY A 55 36.45 -17.36 23.13
C GLY A 55 36.09 -18.35 22.02
N GLN A 56 34.98 -19.08 22.14
CA GLN A 56 34.49 -20.05 21.15
C GLN A 56 33.53 -19.38 20.15
N ARG A 57 34.05 -18.39 19.42
CA ARG A 57 33.25 -17.50 18.56
C ARG A 57 32.56 -18.21 17.40
N GLU A 58 33.21 -19.18 16.75
CA GLU A 58 32.61 -19.90 15.62
C GLU A 58 31.40 -20.76 16.05
N ASP A 59 31.49 -21.39 17.21
CA ASP A 59 30.37 -22.14 17.79
C ASP A 59 29.24 -21.20 18.19
N ALA A 60 29.57 -20.01 18.72
CA ALA A 60 28.59 -18.98 19.00
C ALA A 60 27.84 -18.52 17.74
N LEU A 61 28.55 -18.23 16.64
CA LEU A 61 27.92 -17.86 15.36
C LEU A 61 26.97 -18.96 14.86
N THR A 62 27.39 -20.23 14.95
CA THR A 62 26.55 -21.37 14.59
C THR A 62 25.26 -21.43 15.41
N LEU A 63 25.36 -21.25 16.73
CA LEU A 63 24.19 -21.27 17.61
C LEU A 63 23.29 -20.03 17.44
N LEU A 64 23.84 -18.87 17.09
CA LEU A 64 23.03 -17.68 16.76
C LEU A 64 22.19 -17.91 15.51
N HIS A 65 22.77 -18.50 14.46
CA HIS A 65 22.01 -18.86 13.26
C HIS A 65 20.92 -19.90 13.56
N ARG A 66 21.23 -20.93 14.34
CA ARG A 66 20.21 -21.89 14.79
C ARG A 66 19.10 -21.24 15.63
N SER A 67 19.44 -20.28 16.49
CA SER A 67 18.46 -19.52 17.27
C SER A 67 17.50 -18.73 16.36
N ILE A 68 18.03 -18.11 15.30
CA ILE A 68 17.24 -17.39 14.28
C ILE A 68 16.34 -18.35 13.51
N ASP A 69 16.85 -19.52 13.12
CA ASP A 69 16.06 -20.53 12.41
C ASP A 69 14.93 -21.08 13.29
N ALA A 70 15.19 -21.25 14.58
CA ALA A 70 14.23 -21.73 15.58
C ALA A 70 13.12 -20.71 15.88
N ASP A 71 13.46 -19.42 15.96
CA ASP A 71 12.50 -18.32 16.13
C ASP A 71 12.91 -17.08 15.32
N PRO A 72 12.40 -16.96 14.07
CA PRO A 72 12.71 -15.82 13.22
C PRO A 72 12.23 -14.47 13.76
N ALA A 73 11.33 -14.45 14.75
CA ALA A 73 10.82 -13.23 15.37
C ALA A 73 11.70 -12.77 16.56
N PHE A 74 12.68 -13.57 16.99
CA PHE A 74 13.53 -13.23 18.10
C PHE A 74 14.62 -12.23 17.68
N ALA A 75 14.57 -11.00 18.19
CA ALA A 75 15.47 -9.92 17.78
C ALA A 75 16.92 -10.05 18.32
N ASN A 76 17.10 -10.61 19.53
CA ASN A 76 18.39 -10.60 20.23
C ASN A 76 19.54 -11.28 19.46
N PRO A 77 19.34 -12.46 18.82
CA PRO A 77 20.40 -13.09 18.03
C PRO A 77 20.91 -12.21 16.88
N HIS A 78 20.02 -11.49 16.20
CA HIS A 78 20.38 -10.56 15.12
C HIS A 78 21.23 -9.40 15.66
N TYR A 79 20.83 -8.80 16.78
CA TYR A 79 21.62 -7.75 17.43
C TYR A 79 23.01 -8.24 17.85
N TYR A 80 23.10 -9.45 18.41
CA TYR A 80 24.36 -10.00 18.87
C TYR A 80 25.29 -10.34 17.70
N LEU A 81 24.76 -10.91 16.61
CA LEU A 81 25.49 -11.06 15.35
C LEU A 81 26.03 -9.71 14.86
N GLY A 82 25.20 -8.65 14.88
CA GLY A 82 25.63 -7.30 14.52
C GLY A 82 26.79 -6.81 15.38
N SER A 83 26.74 -7.08 16.68
CA SER A 83 27.81 -6.72 17.63
C SER A 83 29.11 -7.48 17.34
N LEU A 84 29.04 -8.78 17.04
CA LEU A 84 30.21 -9.59 16.67
C LEU A 84 30.82 -9.13 15.34
N TYR A 85 30.00 -8.83 14.33
CA TYR A 85 30.47 -8.28 13.06
C TYR A 85 31.11 -6.91 13.24
N LEU A 86 30.56 -6.06 14.11
CA LEU A 86 31.13 -4.75 14.41
C LEU A 86 32.52 -4.87 15.06
N GLN A 87 32.70 -5.79 16.01
CA GLN A 87 34.00 -6.10 16.62
C GLN A 87 35.01 -6.61 15.58
N ALA A 88 34.53 -7.38 14.60
CA ALA A 88 35.33 -7.87 13.48
C ALA A 88 35.55 -6.83 12.37
N GLN A 89 35.10 -5.58 12.53
CA GLN A 89 35.15 -4.51 11.52
C GLN A 89 34.44 -4.86 10.20
N ARG A 90 33.52 -5.82 10.24
CA ARG A 90 32.64 -6.23 9.14
C ARG A 90 31.39 -5.35 9.14
N TYR A 91 31.57 -4.08 8.79
CA TYR A 91 30.57 -3.04 9.03
C TYR A 91 29.27 -3.22 8.23
N SER A 92 29.34 -3.75 7.01
CA SER A 92 28.15 -4.00 6.19
C SER A 92 27.31 -5.12 6.79
N GLU A 93 27.92 -6.24 7.18
CA GLU A 93 27.20 -7.33 7.86
C GLU A 93 26.65 -6.90 9.22
N ALA A 94 27.39 -6.07 9.95
CA ALA A 94 26.91 -5.48 11.20
C ALA A 94 25.64 -4.64 10.97
N TYR A 95 25.67 -3.76 9.98
CA TYR A 95 24.52 -2.92 9.60
C TYR A 95 23.28 -3.78 9.31
N TYR A 96 23.40 -4.79 8.44
CA TYR A 96 22.26 -5.64 8.08
C TYR A 96 21.75 -6.48 9.27
N ALA A 97 22.64 -6.97 10.13
CA ALA A 97 22.23 -7.71 11.32
C ALA A 97 21.48 -6.82 12.34
N PHE A 98 21.91 -5.58 12.53
CA PHE A 98 21.16 -4.63 13.37
C PHE A 98 19.83 -4.21 12.73
N ARG A 99 19.81 -4.03 11.40
CA ARG A 99 18.59 -3.75 10.63
C ARG A 99 17.58 -4.89 10.78
N ASP A 100 18.05 -6.14 10.74
CA ASP A 100 17.21 -7.31 11.00
C ASP A 100 16.65 -7.33 12.42
N ALA A 101 17.45 -6.96 13.44
CA ALA A 101 16.96 -6.84 14.81
C ALA A 101 15.80 -5.83 14.91
N ILE A 102 15.94 -4.66 14.27
CA ILE A 102 14.91 -3.60 14.21
C ILE A 102 13.65 -4.09 13.47
N ALA A 103 13.81 -4.90 12.42
CA ALA A 103 12.68 -5.46 11.70
C ALA A 103 11.80 -6.39 12.57
N ARG A 104 12.41 -7.09 13.55
CA ARG A 104 11.69 -7.93 14.53
C ARG A 104 11.12 -7.12 15.68
N ASP A 105 11.93 -6.21 16.23
CA ASP A 105 11.54 -5.35 17.34
C ASP A 105 11.96 -3.90 17.05
N VAL A 106 10.96 -3.11 16.65
CA VAL A 106 11.16 -1.70 16.26
C VAL A 106 11.56 -0.81 17.45
N GLU A 107 11.41 -1.28 18.68
CA GLU A 107 11.80 -0.56 19.90
C GLU A 107 13.11 -1.12 20.49
N PHE A 108 13.84 -1.98 19.77
CA PHE A 108 15.13 -2.53 20.17
C PHE A 108 16.24 -1.47 20.15
N ALA A 109 16.24 -0.59 21.16
CA ALA A 109 17.11 0.59 21.26
C ALA A 109 18.60 0.34 20.96
N PRO A 110 19.24 -0.74 21.45
CA PRO A 110 20.66 -0.99 21.18
C PRO A 110 21.01 -1.18 19.70
N ALA A 111 20.07 -1.67 18.87
CA ALA A 111 20.34 -1.90 17.45
C ALA A 111 20.52 -0.58 16.67
N TYR A 112 19.84 0.50 17.09
CA TYR A 112 19.99 1.82 16.45
C TYR A 112 21.39 2.40 16.63
N GLU A 113 21.99 2.21 17.80
CA GLU A 113 23.37 2.61 18.06
C GLU A 113 24.36 1.78 17.23
N GLY A 114 24.11 0.48 17.12
CA GLY A 114 24.86 -0.41 16.24
C GLY A 114 24.85 0.05 14.77
N ILE A 115 23.67 0.40 14.25
CA ILE A 115 23.51 0.99 12.91
C ILE A 115 24.35 2.26 12.78
N ARG A 116 24.28 3.18 13.73
CA ARG A 116 25.00 4.47 13.69
C ARG A 116 26.51 4.27 13.58
N ILE A 117 27.07 3.36 14.40
CA ILE A 117 28.51 3.07 14.39
C ILE A 117 28.90 2.38 13.07
N ALA A 118 28.12 1.37 12.64
CA ALA A 118 28.39 0.64 11.40
C ALA A 118 28.35 1.57 10.16
N SER A 119 27.32 2.41 10.03
CA SER A 119 27.22 3.39 8.95
C SER A 119 28.38 4.38 8.96
N SER A 120 28.71 4.95 10.12
CA SER A 120 29.85 5.87 10.27
C SER A 120 31.17 5.25 9.79
N ALA A 121 31.39 3.97 10.08
CA ALA A 121 32.62 3.29 9.70
C ALA A 121 32.69 2.92 8.21
N MET A 122 31.53 2.71 7.55
CA MET A 122 31.45 2.47 6.11
C MET A 122 31.73 3.72 5.26
N GLY A 123 31.82 4.92 5.88
CA GLY A 123 31.81 6.19 5.14
C GLY A 123 30.48 6.47 4.42
N GLN A 124 29.51 5.58 4.57
CA GLN A 124 28.10 5.85 4.31
C GLN A 124 27.63 6.69 5.49
N PHE A 125 27.74 8.01 5.36
CA PHE A 125 26.92 8.90 6.19
C PHE A 125 25.49 8.31 6.21
N ALA A 126 24.94 8.13 7.41
CA ALA A 126 23.58 7.62 7.60
C ALA A 126 22.63 8.30 6.59
N MET A 127 21.83 7.52 5.84
CA MET A 127 20.73 7.96 4.96
C MET A 127 20.80 9.47 4.59
N THR A 128 21.78 9.88 3.78
CA THR A 128 22.28 11.28 3.74
C THR A 128 21.34 12.39 3.32
N ASP A 129 20.13 12.09 2.89
CA ASP A 129 19.27 13.10 2.28
C ASP A 129 17.99 13.25 3.09
N GLU A 130 17.98 14.27 3.94
CA GLU A 130 16.76 14.77 4.57
C GLU A 130 15.69 15.00 3.48
N ALA A 131 14.49 14.48 3.74
CA ALA A 131 13.31 14.68 2.91
C ALA A 131 12.41 15.76 3.51
N ASP A 132 11.85 16.60 2.65
CA ASP A 132 10.84 17.58 3.02
C ASP A 132 9.49 16.88 3.26
N ILE A 133 9.20 15.83 2.47
CA ILE A 133 7.99 15.03 2.55
C ILE A 133 8.36 13.55 2.61
N VAL A 134 7.91 12.88 3.67
CA VAL A 134 8.09 11.44 3.86
C VAL A 134 6.74 10.73 3.70
N PHE A 135 6.67 9.81 2.76
CA PHE A 135 5.55 8.87 2.66
C PHE A 135 5.87 7.57 3.41
N TYR A 136 4.86 7.03 4.07
CA TYR A 136 4.87 5.68 4.63
C TYR A 136 3.69 4.89 4.06
N THR A 137 3.93 3.71 3.52
CA THR A 137 2.86 2.80 3.13
C THR A 137 3.24 1.34 3.32
N GLY A 138 2.29 0.51 3.74
CA GLY A 138 2.43 -0.94 3.73
C GLY A 138 1.80 -1.57 2.49
N GLY A 139 1.60 -2.89 2.51
CA GLY A 139 0.84 -3.59 1.48
C GLY A 139 1.72 -4.30 0.46
N HIS A 140 1.42 -4.11 -0.83
CA HIS A 140 2.15 -4.81 -1.90
C HIS A 140 3.57 -4.30 -2.08
N GLN A 141 4.45 -5.14 -2.61
CA GLN A 141 5.80 -4.72 -2.98
C GLN A 141 5.75 -3.84 -4.22
N PHE A 142 6.43 -2.69 -4.15
CA PHE A 142 6.61 -1.80 -5.29
C PHE A 142 7.80 -0.85 -5.10
N HIS A 143 8.25 -0.27 -6.21
CA HIS A 143 9.22 0.80 -6.31
C HIS A 143 8.73 1.84 -7.34
N GLY A 144 9.52 2.89 -7.56
CA GLY A 144 9.11 4.02 -8.38
C GLY A 144 8.77 3.68 -9.84
N ARG A 145 9.25 2.56 -10.41
CA ARG A 145 8.96 2.15 -11.81
C ARG A 145 7.94 1.02 -11.94
N THR A 146 7.42 0.50 -10.82
CA THR A 146 6.53 -0.66 -10.87
C THR A 146 5.29 -0.45 -11.77
N ILE A 147 4.76 0.78 -11.85
CA ILE A 147 3.61 1.12 -12.70
C ILE A 147 3.88 0.99 -14.22
N ASP A 148 5.15 1.07 -14.61
CA ASP A 148 5.61 0.96 -15.99
C ASP A 148 5.87 -0.50 -16.37
N GLU A 149 6.19 -1.34 -15.38
CA GLU A 149 6.63 -2.72 -15.56
C GLU A 149 5.50 -3.74 -15.44
N LYS A 150 4.56 -3.51 -14.52
CA LYS A 150 3.44 -4.43 -14.23
C LYS A 150 2.22 -3.68 -13.70
N GLY A 151 1.08 -4.35 -13.66
CA GLY A 151 -0.10 -3.77 -13.04
C GLY A 151 0.06 -3.67 -11.52
N LEU A 152 -0.42 -2.55 -10.96
CA LEU A 152 -0.26 -2.19 -9.56
C LEU A 152 -1.59 -1.71 -8.96
N GLY A 153 -1.75 -1.89 -7.65
CA GLY A 153 -2.92 -1.42 -6.90
C GLY A 153 -3.14 0.09 -7.03
N GLY A 154 -4.40 0.51 -6.87
CA GLY A 154 -4.79 1.91 -7.04
C GLY A 154 -4.14 2.85 -6.02
N SER A 155 -4.05 2.42 -4.75
CA SER A 155 -3.39 3.17 -3.67
C SER A 155 -1.91 3.40 -3.93
N GLU A 156 -1.19 2.35 -4.34
CA GLU A 156 0.23 2.38 -4.62
C GLU A 156 0.52 3.19 -5.90
N SER A 157 -0.31 3.04 -6.93
CA SER A 157 -0.22 3.86 -8.15
C SER A 157 -0.43 5.35 -7.83
N ALA A 158 -1.46 5.68 -7.04
CA ALA A 158 -1.73 7.04 -6.62
C ALA A 158 -0.56 7.65 -5.84
N LEU A 159 0.05 6.86 -4.94
CA LEU A 159 1.22 7.29 -4.19
C LEU A 159 2.41 7.61 -5.11
N ILE A 160 2.72 6.73 -6.08
CA ILE A 160 3.79 6.98 -7.04
C ILE A 160 3.53 8.30 -7.79
N TYR A 161 2.33 8.50 -8.33
CA TYR A 161 2.03 9.71 -9.09
C TYR A 161 2.13 10.98 -8.24
N ILE A 162 1.51 11.02 -7.06
CA ILE A 162 1.55 12.23 -6.23
C ILE A 162 2.96 12.50 -5.70
N ALA A 163 3.74 11.47 -5.38
CA ALA A 163 5.13 11.63 -4.96
C ALA A 163 5.99 12.22 -6.09
N ARG A 164 5.84 11.72 -7.32
CA ARG A 164 6.51 12.26 -8.52
C ARG A 164 6.12 13.73 -8.76
N SER A 165 4.83 14.08 -8.68
CA SER A 165 4.37 15.46 -8.88
C SER A 165 4.86 16.42 -7.78
N LEU A 166 4.93 15.97 -6.52
CA LEU A 166 5.50 16.76 -5.42
C LEU A 166 7.02 16.96 -5.60
N ALA A 167 7.75 15.94 -6.04
CA ALA A 167 9.18 16.03 -6.34
C ALA A 167 9.47 16.95 -7.52
N ALA A 168 8.70 16.83 -8.61
CA ALA A 168 8.77 17.72 -9.76
C ALA A 168 8.45 19.19 -9.42
N SER A 169 7.75 19.43 -8.31
CA SER A 169 7.48 20.77 -7.77
C SER A 169 8.62 21.31 -6.88
N GLY A 170 9.74 20.59 -6.76
CA GLY A 170 10.95 21.00 -6.05
C GLY A 170 11.10 20.45 -4.63
N ASN A 171 10.22 19.57 -4.17
CA ASN A 171 10.33 18.95 -2.85
C ASN A 171 11.28 17.75 -2.88
N ARG A 172 12.08 17.54 -1.83
CA ARG A 172 12.77 16.27 -1.61
C ARG A 172 11.76 15.27 -1.04
N VAL A 173 11.34 14.30 -1.86
CA VAL A 173 10.33 13.31 -1.49
C VAL A 173 10.97 11.94 -1.26
N ARG A 174 10.66 11.33 -0.12
CA ARG A 174 11.07 9.96 0.21
C ARG A 174 9.86 9.09 0.51
N VAL A 175 9.84 7.89 -0.06
CA VAL A 175 8.78 6.89 0.12
C VAL A 175 9.34 5.66 0.80
N PHE A 176 8.82 5.35 1.98
CA PHE A 176 9.04 4.06 2.64
C PHE A 176 7.88 3.13 2.33
N CYS A 177 8.17 2.02 1.67
CA CYS A 177 7.21 1.00 1.27
C CYS A 177 7.84 -0.40 1.38
N ASN A 178 7.10 -1.47 1.04
CA ASN A 178 7.70 -2.80 0.89
C ASN A 178 8.55 -2.83 -0.38
N CYS A 179 9.67 -2.12 -0.38
CA CYS A 179 10.41 -1.80 -1.59
C CYS A 179 11.28 -2.99 -2.02
N ASP A 180 10.99 -3.54 -3.19
CA ASP A 180 11.74 -4.63 -3.82
C ASP A 180 12.98 -4.13 -4.58
N GLN A 181 13.00 -2.86 -4.99
CA GLN A 181 14.16 -2.23 -5.62
C GLN A 181 14.38 -0.79 -5.11
N PRO A 182 14.98 -0.62 -3.92
CA PRO A 182 15.31 0.70 -3.37
C PRO A 182 16.17 1.52 -4.33
N GLY A 183 15.93 2.83 -4.41
CA GLY A 183 16.61 3.70 -5.36
C GLY A 183 15.89 5.02 -5.61
N GLU A 184 16.46 5.84 -6.49
CA GLU A 184 15.86 7.10 -6.91
C GLU A 184 15.17 6.94 -8.27
N TYR A 185 13.92 7.38 -8.36
CA TYR A 185 13.09 7.30 -9.55
C TYR A 185 12.32 8.61 -9.70
N ASP A 186 12.50 9.31 -10.82
CA ASP A 186 11.77 10.53 -11.16
C ASP A 186 11.84 11.61 -10.04
N GLY A 187 13.01 11.74 -9.40
CA GLY A 187 13.25 12.67 -8.29
C GLY A 187 12.68 12.24 -6.93
N VAL A 188 12.15 11.02 -6.82
CA VAL A 188 11.64 10.44 -5.58
C VAL A 188 12.55 9.30 -5.11
N ARG A 189 12.95 9.35 -3.85
CA ARG A 189 13.73 8.28 -3.22
C ARG A 189 12.81 7.22 -2.63
N TYR A 190 13.02 5.94 -2.97
CA TYR A 190 12.28 4.80 -2.43
C TYR A 190 13.20 3.94 -1.58
N ASP A 191 12.77 3.61 -0.37
CA ASP A 191 13.47 2.71 0.55
C ASP A 191 12.48 1.74 1.21
N ASP A 192 13.00 0.71 1.85
CA ASP A 192 12.19 -0.33 2.48
C ASP A 192 11.61 0.11 3.83
N LEU A 193 10.48 -0.49 4.23
CA LEU A 193 9.77 -0.14 5.46
C LEU A 193 10.60 -0.24 6.72
N VAL A 194 11.57 -1.16 6.79
CA VAL A 194 12.44 -1.27 7.97
C VAL A 194 13.29 -0.01 8.11
N ASP A 195 13.71 0.58 7.00
CA ASP A 195 14.57 1.77 6.97
C ASP A 195 13.82 3.03 7.43
N PHE A 196 12.49 3.03 7.37
CA PHE A 196 11.68 4.09 8.01
C PHE A 196 11.95 4.17 9.52
N HIS A 197 12.11 3.02 10.18
CA HIS A 197 12.35 2.97 11.62
C HIS A 197 13.72 3.53 11.98
N ILE A 198 14.72 3.29 11.13
CA ILE A 198 16.06 3.89 11.27
C ILE A 198 15.98 5.40 11.02
N TYR A 199 15.36 5.80 9.91
CA TYR A 199 15.26 7.19 9.48
C TYR A 199 14.53 8.10 10.49
N ARG A 200 13.36 7.67 11.02
CA ARG A 200 12.59 8.45 12.01
C ARG A 200 13.35 8.71 13.32
N ASN A 201 14.36 7.88 13.64
CA ASN A 201 15.17 8.01 14.85
C ASN A 201 16.38 8.93 14.63
N GLN A 202 16.73 9.21 13.38
CA GLN A 202 17.87 10.04 13.01
C GLN A 202 17.46 11.47 12.66
N TYR A 203 16.26 11.67 12.10
CA TYR A 203 15.83 12.95 11.56
C TYR A 203 14.52 13.45 12.19
N THR A 204 14.40 14.77 12.29
CA THR A 204 13.09 15.42 12.47
C THR A 204 12.37 15.48 11.13
N LEU A 205 11.18 14.90 11.05
CA LEU A 205 10.38 14.84 9.82
C LEU A 205 9.56 16.13 9.64
N PRO A 206 9.78 16.94 8.60
CA PRO A 206 8.95 18.12 8.37
C PRO A 206 7.49 17.72 8.12
N VAL A 207 7.28 16.81 7.16
CA VAL A 207 5.97 16.24 6.86
C VAL A 207 6.08 14.72 6.77
N ILE A 208 5.19 14.01 7.47
CA ILE A 208 4.93 12.59 7.24
C ILE A 208 3.50 12.37 6.76
N ILE A 209 3.36 11.69 5.62
CA ILE A 209 2.08 11.28 5.03
C ILE A 209 2.02 9.75 5.06
N SER A 210 1.22 9.20 5.96
CA SER A 210 0.96 7.77 6.00
C SER A 210 -0.19 7.43 5.07
N SER A 211 0.08 6.72 3.97
CA SER A 211 -0.94 6.19 3.07
C SER A 211 -1.48 4.89 3.64
N ARG A 212 -2.81 4.82 3.85
CA ARG A 212 -3.59 3.65 4.25
C ARG A 212 -3.27 3.04 5.63
N SER A 213 -2.10 3.30 6.20
CA SER A 213 -1.63 2.70 7.45
C SER A 213 -1.78 3.63 8.65
N LEU A 214 -2.23 3.08 9.77
CA LEU A 214 -2.25 3.76 11.07
C LEU A 214 -0.96 3.56 11.87
N ARG A 215 -0.03 2.72 11.38
CA ARG A 215 1.17 2.31 12.13
C ARG A 215 2.07 3.48 12.53
N PRO A 216 2.39 4.48 11.67
CA PRO A 216 3.24 5.60 12.05
C PRO A 216 2.72 6.39 13.26
N PHE A 217 1.41 6.48 13.45
CA PHE A 217 0.82 7.26 14.55
C PHE A 217 0.83 6.53 15.91
N LYS A 218 1.32 5.29 15.93
CA LYS A 218 1.54 4.49 17.15
C LYS A 218 3.01 4.50 17.58
N LEU A 219 3.90 5.08 16.77
CA LEU A 219 5.33 5.10 16.99
C LEU A 219 5.77 6.47 17.50
N SER A 220 6.82 6.48 18.33
CA SER A 220 7.48 7.72 18.74
C SER A 220 8.27 8.31 17.56
N MET A 221 8.11 9.59 17.25
CA MET A 221 8.94 10.27 16.23
C MET A 221 8.90 11.78 16.41
N GLN A 222 9.99 12.43 16.01
CA GLN A 222 10.05 13.89 15.89
C GLN A 222 9.50 14.28 14.52
N SER A 223 8.36 14.96 14.48
CA SER A 223 7.75 15.42 13.24
C SER A 223 6.95 16.71 13.44
N GLN A 224 6.94 17.60 12.44
CA GLN A 224 6.15 18.84 12.53
C GLN A 224 4.68 18.61 12.13
N VAL A 225 4.44 17.92 11.01
CA VAL A 225 3.11 17.65 10.46
C VAL A 225 2.92 16.15 10.19
N ARG A 226 1.81 15.58 10.69
CA ARG A 226 1.43 14.18 10.52
C ARG A 226 0.08 14.03 9.84
N ILE A 227 0.06 13.42 8.67
CA ILE A 227 -1.13 13.29 7.82
C ILE A 227 -1.44 11.82 7.59
N LEU A 228 -2.69 11.42 7.80
CA LEU A 228 -3.21 10.13 7.35
C LEU A 228 -3.89 10.35 6.00
N TRP A 229 -3.42 9.69 4.95
CA TRP A 229 -4.10 9.63 3.65
C TRP A 229 -4.88 8.33 3.54
N ILE A 230 -6.21 8.43 3.53
CA ILE A 230 -7.11 7.28 3.55
C ILE A 230 -7.53 6.86 2.15
N HIS A 231 -7.54 5.55 1.89
CA HIS A 231 -7.92 4.98 0.59
C HIS A 231 -9.13 4.03 0.70
N ASP A 232 -9.28 3.37 1.84
CA ASP A 232 -10.31 2.37 2.07
C ASP A 232 -11.55 2.96 2.76
N ALA A 233 -12.67 2.24 2.61
CA ALA A 233 -13.85 2.40 3.45
C ALA A 233 -13.57 1.89 4.88
N VAL A 234 -14.46 2.18 5.82
CA VAL A 234 -14.25 1.86 7.24
C VAL A 234 -14.37 0.36 7.58
N ASN A 235 -14.94 -0.44 6.68
CA ASN A 235 -15.28 -1.86 6.90
C ASN A 235 -14.14 -2.85 6.59
N VAL A 236 -12.89 -2.38 6.57
CA VAL A 236 -11.72 -3.21 6.27
C VAL A 236 -11.12 -3.85 7.54
N PRO A 237 -10.60 -5.10 7.47
CA PRO A 237 -10.14 -5.84 8.65
C PRO A 237 -9.08 -5.12 9.49
N PHE A 238 -8.14 -4.42 8.85
CA PHE A 238 -7.04 -3.74 9.54
C PHE A 238 -7.46 -2.49 10.34
N LEU A 239 -8.69 -2.00 10.15
CA LEU A 239 -9.26 -0.92 10.97
C LEU A 239 -10.07 -1.45 12.16
N LYS A 240 -10.29 -2.77 12.25
CA LYS A 240 -11.09 -3.36 13.33
C LYS A 240 -10.40 -3.16 14.68
N GLY A 241 -11.08 -2.48 15.60
CA GLY A 241 -10.56 -2.20 16.94
C GLY A 241 -9.64 -0.98 17.02
N GLU A 242 -9.36 -0.32 15.89
CA GLU A 242 -8.56 0.90 15.87
C GLU A 242 -9.38 2.11 16.34
N ALA A 243 -8.69 3.10 16.92
CA ALA A 243 -9.29 4.36 17.37
C ALA A 243 -8.54 5.59 16.80
N PRO A 244 -8.63 5.87 15.48
CA PRO A 244 -7.95 6.99 14.84
C PRO A 244 -8.23 8.35 15.50
N ALA A 245 -9.43 8.55 16.05
CA ALA A 245 -9.81 9.76 16.77
C ALA A 245 -8.90 10.08 17.98
N ARG A 246 -8.23 9.06 18.55
CA ARG A 246 -7.30 9.18 19.68
C ARG A 246 -5.84 9.29 19.24
N MET A 247 -5.55 9.18 17.95
CA MET A 247 -4.19 9.23 17.42
C MET A 247 -3.77 10.68 17.18
N GLN A 248 -2.48 10.95 17.37
CA GLN A 248 -1.90 12.27 17.12
C GLN A 248 -1.68 12.47 15.62
N MET A 249 -2.71 13.01 14.96
CA MET A 249 -2.76 13.37 13.54
C MET A 249 -3.16 14.83 13.41
N ASP A 250 -2.51 15.56 12.50
CA ASP A 250 -2.81 16.97 12.22
C ASP A 250 -3.89 17.11 11.15
N ARG A 251 -3.93 16.18 10.19
CA ARG A 251 -4.93 16.16 9.11
C ARG A 251 -5.21 14.75 8.60
N ILE A 252 -6.41 14.56 8.06
CA ILE A 252 -6.76 13.36 7.30
C ILE A 252 -7.07 13.76 5.86
N PHE A 253 -6.35 13.22 4.90
CA PHE A 253 -6.61 13.43 3.48
C PHE A 253 -7.60 12.37 3.01
N ALA A 254 -8.82 12.79 2.68
CA ALA A 254 -9.88 11.92 2.16
C ALA A 254 -10.04 12.13 0.65
N ILE A 255 -10.15 11.05 -0.11
CA ILE A 255 -10.20 11.07 -1.59
C ILE A 255 -11.62 11.29 -2.15
N SER A 256 -12.62 11.42 -1.28
CA SER A 256 -13.99 11.80 -1.63
C SER A 256 -14.75 12.37 -0.43
N ARG A 257 -15.84 13.09 -0.70
CA ARG A 257 -16.73 13.58 0.36
C ARG A 257 -17.44 12.43 1.07
N TRP A 258 -17.88 11.42 0.32
CA TRP A 258 -18.47 10.21 0.87
C TRP A 258 -17.54 9.52 1.87
N GLN A 259 -16.25 9.35 1.52
CA GLN A 259 -15.29 8.71 2.41
C GLN A 259 -15.05 9.53 3.69
N ARG A 260 -14.95 10.87 3.58
CA ARG A 260 -14.90 11.76 4.77
C ARG A 260 -16.10 11.52 5.68
N ASP A 261 -17.31 11.57 5.12
CA ASP A 261 -18.55 11.49 5.89
C ASP A 261 -18.69 10.12 6.56
N GLU A 262 -18.31 9.05 5.84
CA GLU A 262 -18.27 7.70 6.40
C GLU A 262 -17.29 7.58 7.56
N TRP A 263 -16.04 8.04 7.38
CA TRP A 263 -15.00 8.00 8.41
C TRP A 263 -15.35 8.88 9.61
N SER A 264 -15.82 10.10 9.38
CA SER A 264 -16.25 11.03 10.41
C SER A 264 -17.34 10.42 11.29
N ARG A 265 -18.38 9.84 10.67
CA ARG A 265 -19.48 9.17 11.38
C ARG A 265 -19.02 7.93 12.13
N TYR A 266 -18.22 7.06 11.50
CA TYR A 266 -17.83 5.78 12.08
C TYR A 266 -16.88 5.94 13.27
N PHE A 267 -15.88 6.84 13.16
CA PHE A 267 -14.89 7.07 14.21
C PHE A 267 -15.21 8.24 15.13
N GLY A 268 -16.33 8.95 14.92
CA GLY A 268 -16.73 10.11 15.73
C GLY A 268 -15.76 11.28 15.60
N MET A 269 -15.24 11.53 14.39
CA MET A 269 -14.23 12.56 14.15
C MET A 269 -14.86 13.82 13.55
N PRO A 270 -14.50 15.04 14.01
CA PRO A 270 -14.97 16.28 13.41
C PRO A 270 -14.59 16.39 11.92
N ILE A 271 -15.53 16.85 11.08
CA ILE A 271 -15.32 16.97 9.63
C ILE A 271 -14.18 17.93 9.28
N GLU A 272 -13.88 18.88 10.17
CA GLU A 272 -12.83 19.88 10.02
C GLU A 272 -11.44 19.27 10.11
N ARG A 273 -11.29 18.03 10.62
CA ARG A 273 -10.01 17.29 10.59
C ARG A 273 -9.64 16.78 9.20
N PHE A 274 -10.60 16.79 8.28
CA PHE A 274 -10.41 16.24 6.94
C PHE A 274 -10.08 17.33 5.94
N PHE A 275 -9.14 17.03 5.05
CA PHE A 275 -8.91 17.74 3.81
C PHE A 275 -9.45 16.86 2.68
N ILE A 276 -10.41 17.39 1.91
CA ILE A 276 -10.95 16.67 0.77
C ILE A 276 -10.00 16.85 -0.41
N THR A 277 -9.31 15.78 -0.75
CA THR A 277 -8.54 15.65 -1.98
C THR A 277 -9.23 14.65 -2.91
N ARG A 278 -8.50 14.08 -3.86
CA ARG A 278 -8.97 13.12 -4.86
C ARG A 278 -7.79 12.32 -5.41
N ASN A 279 -8.08 11.17 -6.00
CA ASN A 279 -7.13 10.54 -6.90
C ASN A 279 -7.07 11.32 -8.22
N GLY A 280 -5.95 11.20 -8.93
CA GLY A 280 -5.74 11.77 -10.26
C GLY A 280 -5.39 10.73 -11.32
N VAL A 281 -4.95 11.23 -12.46
CA VAL A 281 -4.56 10.47 -13.65
C VAL A 281 -3.42 11.18 -14.36
N ASP A 282 -2.52 10.40 -14.96
CA ASP A 282 -1.54 10.91 -15.91
C ASP A 282 -2.23 11.22 -17.25
N LEU A 283 -2.53 12.50 -17.49
CA LEU A 283 -3.21 12.96 -18.71
C LEU A 283 -2.36 12.86 -19.98
N THR A 284 -1.05 12.62 -19.85
CA THR A 284 -0.16 12.40 -20.99
C THR A 284 -0.23 10.94 -21.47
N MET A 285 -0.41 10.01 -20.53
CA MET A 285 -0.57 8.58 -20.78
C MET A 285 -2.01 8.23 -21.18
N PHE A 286 -2.99 8.65 -20.37
CA PHE A 286 -4.40 8.39 -20.60
C PHE A 286 -5.01 9.52 -21.42
N LYS A 287 -5.22 9.26 -22.72
CA LYS A 287 -5.73 10.23 -23.68
C LYS A 287 -6.68 9.57 -24.69
N PRO A 288 -7.60 10.33 -25.31
CA PRO A 288 -8.49 9.80 -26.33
C PRO A 288 -7.72 9.16 -27.49
N GLY A 289 -8.15 7.96 -27.89
CA GLY A 289 -7.61 7.27 -29.07
C GLY A 289 -8.17 7.85 -30.37
N GLU A 290 -7.37 7.81 -31.44
CA GLU A 290 -7.80 8.23 -32.79
C GLU A 290 -8.83 7.27 -33.40
N LYS A 291 -8.77 5.99 -33.03
CA LYS A 291 -9.67 4.94 -33.50
C LYS A 291 -10.27 4.21 -32.30
N ARG A 292 -11.59 4.01 -32.32
CA ARG A 292 -12.33 3.26 -31.30
C ARG A 292 -13.06 2.09 -31.91
N ILE A 293 -13.18 1.02 -31.13
CA ILE A 293 -13.93 -0.18 -31.49
C ILE A 293 -15.34 -0.02 -30.94
N ARG A 294 -16.29 0.24 -31.84
CA ARG A 294 -17.67 0.64 -31.51
C ARG A 294 -18.35 -0.28 -30.51
N HIS A 295 -18.12 -1.59 -30.60
CA HIS A 295 -18.80 -2.59 -29.78
C HIS A 295 -17.91 -3.22 -28.71
N ARG A 296 -16.78 -2.59 -28.36
CA ARG A 296 -15.89 -3.06 -27.29
C ARG A 296 -16.21 -2.39 -25.95
N LEU A 297 -16.59 -3.21 -24.98
CA LEU A 297 -16.75 -2.88 -23.58
C LEU A 297 -15.52 -3.33 -22.80
N ILE A 298 -15.15 -2.55 -21.77
CA ILE A 298 -14.07 -2.93 -20.85
C ILE A 298 -14.56 -2.95 -19.40
N TYR A 299 -14.07 -3.91 -18.62
CA TYR A 299 -14.21 -3.98 -17.17
C TYR A 299 -12.82 -3.97 -16.54
N LEU A 300 -12.60 -3.05 -15.60
CA LEU A 300 -11.31 -2.85 -14.93
C LEU A 300 -11.51 -2.73 -13.42
N SER A 301 -11.54 -3.86 -12.74
CA SER A 301 -11.61 -3.92 -11.28
C SER A 301 -11.31 -5.34 -10.79
N ARG A 302 -11.35 -5.54 -9.47
CA ARG A 302 -11.30 -6.87 -8.88
C ARG A 302 -12.62 -7.63 -9.12
N PRO A 303 -12.61 -8.96 -9.26
CA PRO A 303 -13.82 -9.71 -9.62
C PRO A 303 -14.99 -9.57 -8.63
N ASP A 304 -14.68 -9.40 -7.34
CA ASP A 304 -15.65 -9.22 -6.25
C ASP A 304 -16.45 -7.91 -6.36
N ARG A 305 -16.03 -6.98 -7.24
CA ARG A 305 -16.66 -5.66 -7.44
C ARG A 305 -17.60 -5.66 -8.65
N GLY A 306 -18.56 -6.59 -8.65
CA GLY A 306 -19.66 -6.61 -9.63
C GLY A 306 -19.38 -7.31 -10.96
N LEU A 307 -18.25 -8.01 -11.13
CA LEU A 307 -17.99 -8.75 -12.38
C LEU A 307 -19.03 -9.87 -12.60
N GLY A 308 -19.45 -10.56 -11.54
CA GLY A 308 -20.49 -11.59 -11.63
C GLY A 308 -21.82 -11.06 -12.18
N VAL A 309 -22.23 -9.85 -11.75
CA VAL A 309 -23.42 -9.15 -12.27
C VAL A 309 -23.23 -8.85 -13.75
N LEU A 310 -22.08 -8.29 -14.14
CA LEU A 310 -21.81 -7.95 -15.53
C LEU A 310 -21.86 -9.17 -16.45
N LEU A 311 -21.28 -10.30 -16.02
CA LEU A 311 -21.28 -11.56 -16.77
C LEU A 311 -22.68 -12.17 -16.94
N GLU A 312 -23.62 -11.87 -16.03
CA GLU A 312 -25.03 -12.25 -16.16
C GLU A 312 -25.79 -11.35 -17.14
N LEU A 313 -25.45 -10.05 -17.19
CA LEU A 313 -26.11 -9.10 -18.08
C LEU A 313 -25.58 -9.17 -19.53
N PHE A 314 -24.33 -9.57 -19.72
CA PHE A 314 -23.66 -9.52 -21.03
C PHE A 314 -24.31 -10.35 -22.14
N PRO A 315 -24.84 -11.59 -21.91
CA PRO A 315 -25.59 -12.31 -22.94
C PRO A 315 -26.77 -11.50 -23.51
N HIS A 316 -27.47 -10.75 -22.66
CA HIS A 316 -28.60 -9.93 -23.06
C HIS A 316 -28.19 -8.68 -23.84
N ILE A 317 -27.01 -8.13 -23.56
CA ILE A 317 -26.40 -7.10 -24.39
C ILE A 317 -26.09 -7.67 -25.79
N ARG A 318 -25.46 -8.85 -25.86
CA ARG A 318 -25.13 -9.53 -27.13
C ARG A 318 -26.35 -9.93 -27.95
N GLN A 319 -27.48 -10.25 -27.33
CA GLN A 319 -28.73 -10.48 -28.06
C GLN A 319 -29.17 -9.25 -28.87
N ARG A 320 -28.81 -8.04 -28.42
CA ARG A 320 -29.15 -6.76 -29.08
C ARG A 320 -28.00 -6.20 -29.92
N VAL A 321 -26.76 -6.56 -29.59
CA VAL A 321 -25.54 -6.17 -30.32
C VAL A 321 -24.67 -7.44 -30.51
N PRO A 322 -24.92 -8.25 -31.56
CA PRO A 322 -24.35 -9.60 -31.70
C PRO A 322 -22.82 -9.69 -31.76
N ASP A 323 -22.13 -8.60 -32.11
CA ASP A 323 -20.68 -8.48 -32.20
C ASP A 323 -20.06 -7.75 -30.99
N ALA A 324 -20.83 -7.53 -29.91
CA ALA A 324 -20.32 -6.92 -28.68
C ALA A 324 -19.19 -7.73 -28.02
N GLU A 325 -18.08 -7.08 -27.70
CA GLU A 325 -16.95 -7.67 -27.00
C GLU A 325 -16.88 -7.12 -25.56
N LEU A 326 -16.62 -7.98 -24.58
CA LEU A 326 -16.33 -7.59 -23.21
C LEU A 326 -14.91 -8.03 -22.85
N HIS A 327 -14.02 -7.06 -22.67
CA HIS A 327 -12.64 -7.27 -22.27
C HIS A 327 -12.51 -7.02 -20.76
N ILE A 328 -12.07 -8.03 -20.03
CA ILE A 328 -11.94 -8.00 -18.57
C ILE A 328 -10.46 -7.92 -18.24
N TYR A 329 -10.03 -6.80 -17.64
CA TYR A 329 -8.68 -6.62 -17.12
C TYR A 329 -8.75 -6.63 -15.60
N SER A 330 -8.13 -7.63 -14.97
CA SER A 330 -8.23 -7.79 -13.52
C SER A 330 -6.92 -8.32 -12.94
N TYR A 331 -6.63 -7.91 -11.71
CA TYR A 331 -5.61 -8.51 -10.88
C TYR A 331 -6.28 -9.25 -9.72
N GLN A 332 -5.71 -10.37 -9.31
CA GLN A 332 -6.24 -11.21 -8.24
C GLN A 332 -5.32 -11.11 -7.02
N LEU A 333 -5.91 -10.85 -5.86
CA LEU A 333 -5.25 -10.99 -4.57
C LEU A 333 -5.51 -12.40 -4.01
N PRO A 334 -4.69 -12.90 -3.06
CA PRO A 334 -5.01 -14.11 -2.33
C PRO A 334 -6.40 -13.99 -1.66
N GLY A 335 -7.36 -14.80 -2.12
CA GLY A 335 -8.77 -14.76 -1.66
C GLY A 335 -9.76 -14.09 -2.63
N ASP A 336 -9.28 -13.28 -3.59
CA ASP A 336 -10.10 -12.65 -4.65
C ASP A 336 -10.06 -13.46 -5.96
N LYS A 337 -9.90 -14.78 -5.86
CA LYS A 337 -9.90 -15.66 -7.04
C LYS A 337 -11.30 -15.68 -7.65
N LEU A 338 -11.35 -15.69 -8.99
CA LEU A 338 -12.57 -16.08 -9.69
C LEU A 338 -12.99 -17.46 -9.15
N ASP A 339 -14.18 -17.54 -8.56
CA ASP A 339 -14.75 -18.84 -8.23
C ASP A 339 -15.05 -19.62 -9.53
N ASP A 340 -15.16 -20.94 -9.43
CA ASP A 340 -15.33 -21.82 -10.60
C ASP A 340 -16.53 -21.42 -11.46
N LEU A 341 -17.61 -20.96 -10.82
CA LEU A 341 -18.84 -20.54 -11.51
C LEU A 341 -18.62 -19.24 -12.30
N MET A 342 -17.96 -18.25 -11.71
CA MET A 342 -17.62 -16.99 -12.37
C MET A 342 -16.62 -17.24 -13.49
N PHE A 343 -15.63 -18.11 -13.28
CA PHE A 343 -14.68 -18.50 -14.32
C PHE A 343 -15.40 -19.17 -15.51
N GLN A 344 -16.32 -20.10 -15.27
CA GLN A 344 -17.15 -20.69 -16.34
C GLN A 344 -17.92 -19.62 -17.11
N LYS A 345 -18.50 -18.62 -16.42
CA LYS A 345 -19.19 -17.50 -17.06
C LYS A 345 -18.25 -16.63 -17.91
N THR A 346 -16.94 -16.59 -17.65
CA THR A 346 -16.00 -15.88 -18.54
C THR A 346 -15.77 -16.57 -19.88
N GLN A 347 -16.14 -17.85 -20.02
CA GLN A 347 -15.97 -18.62 -21.25
C GLN A 347 -17.12 -18.42 -22.26
N GLN A 348 -18.09 -17.56 -21.93
CA GLN A 348 -19.20 -17.24 -22.83
C GLN A 348 -18.73 -16.45 -24.06
N ALA A 349 -19.46 -16.54 -25.16
CA ALA A 349 -19.11 -15.89 -26.42
C ALA A 349 -18.95 -14.36 -26.27
N GLY A 350 -17.87 -13.81 -26.85
CA GLY A 350 -17.58 -12.37 -26.82
C GLY A 350 -16.99 -11.86 -25.51
N VAL A 351 -16.71 -12.72 -24.52
CA VAL A 351 -15.97 -12.37 -23.31
C VAL A 351 -14.51 -12.76 -23.47
N TYR A 352 -13.62 -11.82 -23.14
CA TYR A 352 -12.18 -12.00 -23.19
C TYR A 352 -11.60 -11.66 -21.82
N LEU A 353 -11.13 -12.69 -21.11
CA LEU A 353 -10.46 -12.53 -19.83
C LEU A 353 -8.97 -12.29 -20.05
N HIS A 354 -8.50 -11.13 -19.60
CA HIS A 354 -7.10 -10.74 -19.63
C HIS A 354 -6.53 -10.70 -18.21
N GLY A 355 -5.21 -10.76 -18.13
CA GLY A 355 -4.49 -10.55 -16.87
C GLY A 355 -4.39 -9.07 -16.49
N SER A 356 -3.58 -8.83 -15.47
CA SER A 356 -3.16 -7.48 -15.10
C SER A 356 -2.21 -6.91 -16.15
N LEU A 357 -2.37 -5.63 -16.51
CA LEU A 357 -1.51 -4.91 -17.45
C LEU A 357 -0.80 -3.74 -16.75
N PRO A 358 0.40 -3.33 -17.22
CA PRO A 358 0.98 -2.05 -16.81
C PRO A 358 0.08 -0.89 -17.25
N LYS A 359 0.28 0.29 -16.64
CA LYS A 359 -0.60 1.46 -16.86
C LYS A 359 -0.67 1.89 -18.33
N SER A 360 0.44 1.81 -19.06
CA SER A 360 0.50 2.10 -20.50
C SER A 360 -0.37 1.14 -21.33
N GLY A 361 -0.38 -0.15 -20.97
CA GLY A 361 -1.25 -1.14 -21.62
C GLY A 361 -2.73 -0.87 -21.33
N LEU A 362 -3.08 -0.55 -20.09
CA LEU A 362 -4.44 -0.15 -19.72
C LEU A 362 -4.89 1.11 -20.47
N ALA A 363 -4.02 2.11 -20.60
CA ALA A 363 -4.32 3.33 -21.35
C ALA A 363 -4.63 3.04 -22.82
N ALA A 364 -3.87 2.13 -23.46
CA ALA A 364 -4.13 1.72 -24.85
C ALA A 364 -5.50 1.03 -24.99
N GLU A 365 -5.83 0.12 -24.09
CA GLU A 365 -7.12 -0.59 -24.10
C GLU A 365 -8.30 0.34 -23.81
N MET A 366 -8.14 1.28 -22.86
CA MET A 366 -9.14 2.30 -22.58
C MET A 366 -9.36 3.20 -23.79
N ALA A 367 -8.30 3.61 -24.50
CA ALA A 367 -8.40 4.47 -25.67
C ALA A 367 -9.12 3.80 -26.86
N LEU A 368 -9.05 2.46 -26.97
CA LEU A 368 -9.75 1.68 -27.99
C LEU A 368 -11.22 1.43 -27.65
N ALA A 369 -11.55 1.28 -26.36
CA ALA A 369 -12.88 0.88 -25.93
C ALA A 369 -13.96 1.94 -26.23
N ARG A 370 -15.19 1.46 -26.37
CA ARG A 370 -16.38 2.30 -26.46
C ARG A 370 -16.81 2.78 -25.07
N LEU A 371 -16.92 1.85 -24.12
CA LEU A 371 -17.39 2.13 -22.76
C LEU A 371 -16.58 1.33 -21.75
N MET A 372 -16.34 1.94 -20.60
CA MET A 372 -16.09 1.19 -19.38
C MET A 372 -17.42 0.87 -18.73
N VAL A 373 -17.66 -0.41 -18.42
CA VAL A 373 -18.90 -0.89 -17.80
C VAL A 373 -18.60 -1.40 -16.40
N TYR A 374 -19.25 -0.80 -15.40
CA TYR A 374 -18.92 -1.05 -14.00
C TYR A 374 -20.15 -1.12 -13.09
N PRO A 375 -20.94 -2.21 -13.15
CA PRO A 375 -22.07 -2.43 -12.25
C PRO A 375 -21.59 -2.87 -10.86
N SER A 376 -20.78 -2.03 -10.21
CA SER A 376 -20.13 -2.32 -8.93
C SER A 376 -21.15 -2.54 -7.83
N THR A 377 -20.99 -3.64 -7.10
CA THR A 377 -21.70 -3.93 -5.84
C THR A 377 -20.92 -3.46 -4.61
N TRP A 378 -19.75 -2.85 -4.82
CA TRP A 378 -18.82 -2.44 -3.77
C TRP A 378 -18.92 -0.92 -3.49
N PRO A 379 -18.86 -0.48 -2.22
CA PRO A 379 -18.78 0.94 -1.89
C PRO A 379 -17.41 1.51 -2.28
N GLU A 380 -17.32 2.08 -3.48
CA GLU A 380 -16.10 2.71 -3.98
C GLU A 380 -15.80 4.03 -3.28
N THR A 381 -14.54 4.25 -2.92
CA THR A 381 -14.05 5.49 -2.29
C THR A 381 -13.55 6.52 -3.32
N SER A 382 -12.93 6.06 -4.40
CA SER A 382 -12.59 6.83 -5.61
C SER A 382 -12.01 5.86 -6.66
N CYS A 383 -12.81 5.54 -7.69
CA CYS A 383 -12.41 4.53 -8.68
C CYS A 383 -11.41 5.11 -9.70
N ILE A 384 -10.11 4.85 -9.49
CA ILE A 384 -9.04 5.32 -10.40
C ILE A 384 -9.25 4.82 -11.82
N ALA A 385 -9.66 3.57 -12.02
CA ALA A 385 -9.92 3.04 -13.36
C ALA A 385 -11.02 3.81 -14.09
N ALA A 386 -12.05 4.29 -13.39
CA ALA A 386 -13.08 5.14 -13.97
C ALA A 386 -12.57 6.56 -14.29
N ILE A 387 -11.64 7.10 -13.50
CA ILE A 387 -10.97 8.38 -13.80
C ILE A 387 -10.09 8.21 -15.06
N GLU A 388 -9.30 7.14 -15.13
CA GLU A 388 -8.43 6.78 -16.25
C GLU A 388 -9.21 6.55 -17.55
N ALA A 389 -10.35 5.85 -17.46
CA ALA A 389 -11.24 5.66 -18.60
C ALA A 389 -11.79 7.00 -19.10
N GLN A 390 -12.27 7.86 -18.20
CA GLN A 390 -12.76 9.19 -18.56
C GLN A 390 -11.67 10.06 -19.20
N ALA A 391 -10.45 10.01 -18.68
CA ALA A 391 -9.29 10.72 -19.24
C ALA A 391 -8.92 10.21 -20.63
N SER A 392 -9.10 8.91 -20.87
CA SER A 392 -8.97 8.28 -22.18
C SER A 392 -10.16 8.56 -23.11
N GLY A 393 -11.09 9.44 -22.72
CA GLY A 393 -12.29 9.77 -23.46
C GLY A 393 -13.31 8.63 -23.54
N THR A 394 -13.23 7.67 -22.62
CA THR A 394 -14.10 6.48 -22.58
C THR A 394 -15.16 6.67 -21.50
N PRO A 395 -16.42 6.92 -21.87
CA PRO A 395 -17.49 7.11 -20.90
C PRO A 395 -17.68 5.87 -20.03
N VAL A 396 -18.10 6.10 -18.78
CA VAL A 396 -18.30 5.03 -17.80
C VAL A 396 -19.80 4.83 -17.57
N VAL A 397 -20.29 3.60 -17.73
CA VAL A 397 -21.64 3.21 -17.29
C VAL A 397 -21.49 2.45 -15.98
N ALA A 398 -21.88 3.07 -14.87
CA ALA A 398 -21.63 2.54 -13.53
C ALA A 398 -22.90 2.52 -12.65
N SER A 399 -22.85 1.76 -11.57
CA SER A 399 -23.82 1.86 -10.47
C SER A 399 -23.55 3.11 -9.60
N THR A 400 -24.50 3.47 -8.74
CA THR A 400 -24.42 4.69 -7.90
C THR A 400 -23.79 4.58 -6.49
N PRO A 401 -23.37 3.43 -5.94
CA PRO A 401 -23.01 3.36 -4.52
C PRO A 401 -21.77 4.19 -4.20
N ALA A 402 -21.76 4.78 -3.01
CA ALA A 402 -20.64 5.50 -2.44
C ALA A 402 -20.11 6.63 -3.37
N ALA A 403 -18.79 6.75 -3.51
CA ALA A 403 -18.14 7.85 -4.23
C ALA A 403 -18.07 7.67 -5.75
N LEU A 404 -18.69 6.62 -6.33
CA LEU A 404 -18.78 6.51 -7.80
C LEU A 404 -19.52 7.70 -8.40
N SER A 405 -20.53 8.22 -7.69
CA SER A 405 -21.27 9.43 -8.07
C SER A 405 -20.43 10.72 -8.02
N GLU A 406 -19.32 10.72 -7.29
CA GLU A 406 -18.36 11.83 -7.28
C GLU A 406 -17.33 11.69 -8.43
N THR A 407 -17.14 10.48 -8.93
CA THR A 407 -16.17 10.14 -9.98
C THR A 407 -16.78 10.28 -11.38
N VAL A 408 -17.97 9.73 -11.58
CA VAL A 408 -18.72 9.75 -12.84
C VAL A 408 -19.91 10.70 -12.68
N HIS A 409 -20.05 11.66 -13.59
CA HIS A 409 -21.17 12.60 -13.57
C HIS A 409 -22.19 12.19 -14.63
N ASP A 410 -23.37 11.78 -14.17
CA ASP A 410 -24.46 11.30 -15.02
C ASP A 410 -24.84 12.32 -16.11
N GLY A 411 -24.93 11.84 -17.35
CA GLY A 411 -25.24 12.67 -18.52
C GLY A 411 -24.12 13.63 -18.97
N VAL A 412 -22.99 13.65 -18.27
CA VAL A 412 -21.83 14.51 -18.58
C VAL A 412 -20.60 13.69 -18.95
N SER A 413 -20.15 12.80 -18.08
CA SER A 413 -18.94 11.99 -18.30
C SER A 413 -19.20 10.48 -18.35
N GLY A 414 -20.46 10.10 -18.19
CA GLY A 414 -20.91 8.73 -18.19
C GLY A 414 -22.38 8.64 -17.83
N CYS A 415 -22.84 7.44 -17.51
CA CYS A 415 -24.19 7.19 -17.04
C CYS A 415 -24.16 6.45 -15.71
N LEU A 416 -24.95 6.93 -14.75
CA LEU A 416 -25.13 6.29 -13.45
C LEU A 416 -26.48 5.58 -13.40
N ILE A 417 -26.46 4.27 -13.16
CA ILE A 417 -27.66 3.46 -13.00
C ILE A 417 -27.97 3.36 -11.51
N PRO A 418 -29.08 3.96 -11.03
CA PRO A 418 -29.45 3.88 -9.63
C PRO A 418 -30.04 2.51 -9.30
N GLY A 419 -29.99 2.14 -8.02
CA GLY A 419 -30.52 0.88 -7.50
C GLY A 419 -29.44 -0.17 -7.23
N ASP A 420 -29.86 -1.31 -6.69
CA ASP A 420 -28.96 -2.42 -6.40
C ASP A 420 -28.63 -3.18 -7.71
N PRO A 421 -27.33 -3.32 -8.07
CA PRO A 421 -26.90 -4.04 -9.27
C PRO A 421 -27.43 -5.47 -9.40
N ARG A 422 -27.82 -6.10 -8.29
CA ARG A 422 -28.34 -7.47 -8.24
C ARG A 422 -29.82 -7.59 -8.60
N THR A 423 -30.49 -6.47 -8.87
CA THR A 423 -31.93 -6.46 -9.18
C THR A 423 -32.20 -6.51 -10.68
N ALA A 424 -33.32 -7.14 -11.06
CA ALA A 424 -33.76 -7.19 -12.45
C ALA A 424 -34.07 -5.79 -13.03
N GLU A 425 -34.52 -4.85 -12.20
CA GLU A 425 -34.77 -3.47 -12.62
C GLU A 425 -33.47 -2.77 -13.02
N PHE A 426 -32.43 -2.86 -12.18
CA PHE A 426 -31.10 -2.36 -12.52
C PHE A 426 -30.61 -3.00 -13.81
N GLY A 427 -30.70 -4.34 -13.91
CA GLY A 427 -30.24 -5.08 -15.07
C GLY A 427 -30.85 -4.58 -16.39
N ARG A 428 -32.18 -4.37 -16.41
CA ARG A 428 -32.87 -3.82 -17.60
C ARG A 428 -32.34 -2.44 -17.99
N ARG A 429 -32.28 -1.51 -17.03
CA ARG A 429 -31.79 -0.14 -17.26
C ARG A 429 -30.34 -0.13 -17.73
N PHE A 430 -29.50 -0.94 -17.10
CA PHE A 430 -28.08 -1.06 -17.45
C PHE A 430 -27.91 -1.55 -18.89
N ILE A 431 -28.61 -2.63 -19.28
CA ILE A 431 -28.57 -3.17 -20.64
C ILE A 431 -29.07 -2.12 -21.65
N GLU A 432 -30.18 -1.45 -21.37
CA GLU A 432 -30.74 -0.40 -22.23
C GLU A 432 -29.75 0.74 -22.46
N THR A 433 -29.13 1.25 -21.39
CA THR A 433 -28.13 2.32 -21.47
C THR A 433 -26.88 1.89 -22.25
N VAL A 434 -26.33 0.70 -21.98
CA VAL A 434 -25.15 0.20 -22.69
C VAL A 434 -25.44 0.04 -24.18
N VAL A 435 -26.55 -0.62 -24.53
CA VAL A 435 -26.94 -0.83 -25.94
C VAL A 435 -27.20 0.49 -26.65
N ALA A 436 -27.82 1.48 -25.98
CA ALA A 436 -28.02 2.80 -26.57
C ALA A 436 -26.69 3.47 -26.90
N LEU A 437 -25.73 3.49 -25.96
CA LEU A 437 -24.42 4.14 -26.15
C LEU A 437 -23.50 3.42 -27.15
N MET A 438 -23.70 2.13 -27.38
CA MET A 438 -23.02 1.40 -28.46
C MET A 438 -23.55 1.80 -29.84
N ASN A 439 -24.83 2.18 -29.94
CA ASN A 439 -25.48 2.48 -31.21
C ASN A 439 -25.61 3.97 -31.53
N ASP A 440 -25.65 4.84 -30.51
CA ASP A 440 -25.79 6.30 -30.68
C ASP A 440 -24.42 7.00 -30.56
N ASP A 441 -23.85 7.39 -31.69
CA ASP A 441 -22.58 8.10 -31.75
C ASP A 441 -22.68 9.54 -31.23
N GLY A 442 -23.82 10.20 -31.37
CA GLY A 442 -24.00 11.59 -30.95
C GLY A 442 -24.02 11.73 -29.44
N VAL A 443 -24.84 10.91 -28.76
CA VAL A 443 -24.90 10.89 -27.29
C VAL A 443 -23.56 10.41 -26.72
N TRP A 444 -22.98 9.36 -27.29
CA TRP A 444 -21.68 8.87 -26.84
C TRP A 444 -20.58 9.92 -26.99
N GLN A 445 -20.50 10.63 -28.12
CA GLN A 445 -19.46 11.63 -28.36
C GLN A 445 -19.57 12.80 -27.37
N LYS A 446 -20.80 13.21 -27.03
CA LYS A 446 -21.04 14.20 -25.98
C LYS A 446 -20.50 13.75 -24.63
N LEU A 447 -20.78 12.50 -24.23
CA LEU A 447 -20.27 11.94 -22.98
C LEU A 447 -18.75 11.77 -22.99
N SER A 448 -18.17 11.35 -24.11
CA SER A 448 -16.72 11.19 -24.29
C SER A 448 -15.99 12.52 -24.12
N LEU A 449 -16.51 13.59 -24.74
CA LEU A 449 -15.95 14.93 -24.59
C LEU A 449 -16.09 15.45 -23.15
N GLY A 450 -17.26 15.28 -22.53
CA GLY A 450 -17.48 15.66 -21.14
C GLY A 450 -16.58 14.89 -20.17
N ALA A 451 -16.34 13.61 -20.42
CA ALA A 451 -15.41 12.77 -19.66
C ALA A 451 -13.97 13.28 -19.73
N ARG A 452 -13.48 13.61 -20.94
CA ARG A 452 -12.13 14.16 -21.12
C ARG A 452 -11.99 15.52 -20.43
N ASN A 453 -12.91 16.45 -20.71
CA ASN A 453 -12.86 17.81 -20.17
C ASN A 453 -12.89 17.82 -18.63
N ARG A 454 -13.73 16.96 -18.03
CA ARG A 454 -13.78 16.81 -16.57
C ARG A 454 -12.46 16.29 -16.01
N SER A 455 -11.82 15.35 -16.70
CA SER A 455 -10.54 14.77 -16.28
C SER A 455 -9.41 15.78 -16.32
N GLU A 456 -9.34 16.59 -17.40
CA GLU A 456 -8.36 17.68 -17.51
C GLU A 456 -8.56 18.75 -16.45
N LEU A 457 -9.80 19.06 -16.11
CA LEU A 457 -10.12 20.08 -15.11
C LEU A 457 -9.84 19.63 -13.67
N LEU A 458 -10.10 18.36 -13.35
CA LEU A 458 -10.18 17.92 -11.96
C LEU A 458 -9.11 16.93 -11.53
N TYR A 459 -8.56 16.13 -12.43
CA TYR A 459 -7.84 14.90 -12.08
C TYR A 459 -6.36 14.92 -12.50
N ASP A 460 -5.81 16.05 -12.92
CA ASP A 460 -4.37 16.19 -13.13
C ASP A 460 -3.59 16.10 -11.80
N TRP A 461 -2.66 15.17 -11.71
CA TRP A 461 -1.82 14.98 -10.51
C TRP A 461 -0.97 16.21 -10.17
N ASN A 462 -0.52 16.98 -11.17
CA ASN A 462 0.25 18.20 -10.89
C ASN A 462 -0.62 19.29 -10.24
N SER A 463 -1.88 19.39 -10.64
CA SER A 463 -2.85 20.28 -10.01
C SER A 463 -3.19 19.82 -8.59
N ILE A 464 -3.37 18.51 -8.37
CA ILE A 464 -3.60 17.94 -7.02
C ILE A 464 -2.37 18.16 -6.11
N ALA A 465 -1.14 18.03 -6.64
CA ALA A 465 0.08 18.29 -5.89
C ALA A 465 0.21 19.75 -5.44
N LYS A 466 -0.27 20.72 -6.24
CA LYS A 466 -0.35 22.13 -5.83
C LYS A 466 -1.32 22.32 -4.67
N ASP A 467 -2.50 21.71 -4.73
CA ASP A 467 -3.48 21.76 -3.64
C ASP A 467 -2.90 21.15 -2.35
N TRP A 468 -2.17 20.04 -2.46
CA TRP A 468 -1.48 19.42 -1.33
C TRP A 468 -0.39 20.34 -0.77
N THR A 469 0.45 20.91 -1.63
CA THR A 469 1.54 21.80 -1.22
C THR A 469 0.99 22.99 -0.42
N ALA A 470 -0.08 23.63 -0.89
CA ALA A 470 -0.71 24.74 -0.18
C ALA A 470 -1.26 24.32 1.20
N GLU A 471 -1.87 23.12 1.31
CA GLU A 471 -2.34 22.60 2.60
C GLU A 471 -1.17 22.26 3.54
N LEU A 472 -0.08 21.68 3.03
CA LEU A 472 1.12 21.39 3.80
C LEU A 472 1.75 22.67 4.36
N GLU A 473 1.94 23.69 3.52
CA GLU A 473 2.47 25.00 3.92
C GLU A 473 1.60 25.64 5.01
N ARG A 474 0.27 25.58 4.85
CA ARG A 474 -0.69 26.07 5.86
C ARG A 474 -0.53 25.35 7.19
N LEU A 475 -0.41 24.02 7.19
CA LEU A 475 -0.23 23.23 8.41
C LEU A 475 1.12 23.52 9.09
N ILE A 476 2.19 23.66 8.32
CA ILE A 476 3.53 24.01 8.84
C ILE A 476 3.50 25.40 9.49
N ASP A 477 2.89 26.39 8.84
CA ASP A 477 2.77 27.76 9.39
C ASP A 477 1.93 27.79 10.68
N MET A 478 0.83 27.03 10.75
CA MET A 478 0.06 26.88 11.99
C MET A 478 0.91 26.32 13.14
N LYS A 479 1.69 25.26 12.87
CA LYS A 479 2.59 24.67 13.86
C LYS A 479 3.66 25.63 14.36
N LYS A 480 4.25 26.42 13.45
CA LYS A 480 5.22 27.47 13.80
C LYS A 480 4.60 28.54 14.71
N ARG A 481 3.30 28.80 14.58
CA ARG A 481 2.54 29.75 15.41
C ARG A 481 1.97 29.14 16.70
N GLY A 482 2.15 27.84 16.94
CA GLY A 482 1.62 27.14 18.10
C GLY A 482 0.10 26.93 18.08
N LEU A 483 -0.50 26.90 16.89
CA LEU A 483 -1.96 26.76 16.66
C LEU A 483 -2.39 25.33 16.30
#